data_AF-K5VUG7-F1
#
_entry.id   AF-K5VUG7-F1
#
_cell.length_a   1.000
_cell.length_b   1.000
_cell.length_c   1.000
_cell.angle_alpha   90.00
_cell.angle_beta   90.00
_cell.angle_gamma   90.00
#
_symmetry.space_group_name_H-M   'P 1'
#
loop_
_entity.id
_entity.type
_entity.pdbx_description
1 polymer ?
#
loop_
_entity_poly.entity_id
_entity_poly.type
_entity_poly.pdbx_seq_one_letter_code
_entity_poly.pdbx_strand_id
1 'polypeptide(L)'
;MAVFKSLLAALTGAVFVLAQSATQYVDSFSGITFLGYTDPELDVTVGFVLPPLSTPPSNEYIVQLVAPVTNGYTGLSVGGTMADSLLFTLWPYDNEIILGPRWTSGYVLPLAYAGPQITLLPSSAVNSTHIRATFRCQNCTTWEDGSLGNGDLTSDSVVAYVVATTTQPSDPADVDSVIQEHDDFDFFGLDLSSAHSDSYSSYISGSATTSAVPTTTGLPSTTSSIPSTTSSAPTAVQTECGGTGYTGPTVCASGLTCVAVSAPYYSQCQS
;
A
#
# COMPACT_ATOMS: atom_id res chain seq x y z
N MET A 1 58.85 8.15 -23.42
CA MET A 1 57.48 8.63 -23.67
C MET A 1 56.55 7.43 -23.65
N ALA A 2 55.90 7.17 -22.52
CA ALA A 2 54.89 6.13 -22.38
C ALA A 2 53.52 6.82 -22.43
N VAL A 3 52.66 6.40 -23.36
CA VAL A 3 51.29 6.91 -23.49
C VAL A 3 50.36 5.86 -22.89
N PHE A 4 49.79 6.19 -21.73
CA PHE A 4 48.67 5.47 -21.14
C PHE A 4 47.41 5.78 -21.97
N LYS A 5 46.78 4.75 -22.55
CA LYS A 5 45.41 4.83 -23.07
C LYS A 5 44.47 4.31 -22.00
N SER A 6 43.82 5.22 -21.27
CA SER A 6 42.67 4.91 -20.44
C SER A 6 41.45 4.74 -21.34
N LEU A 7 40.84 3.55 -21.33
CA LEU A 7 39.52 3.32 -21.92
C LEU A 7 38.48 3.47 -20.80
N LEU A 8 37.75 4.57 -20.81
CA LEU A 8 36.54 4.77 -20.00
C LEU A 8 35.40 3.99 -20.68
N ALA A 9 34.87 2.97 -20.02
CA ALA A 9 33.55 2.42 -20.34
C ALA A 9 32.54 3.09 -19.40
N ALA A 10 31.75 4.02 -19.94
CA ALA A 10 30.63 4.63 -19.24
C ALA A 10 29.43 3.67 -19.28
N LEU A 11 29.06 3.13 -18.12
CA LEU A 11 27.83 2.37 -17.93
C LEU A 11 26.77 3.33 -17.38
N THR A 12 25.96 3.94 -18.25
CA THR A 12 24.77 4.70 -17.84
C THR A 12 23.54 3.81 -17.94
N GLY A 13 23.24 3.09 -16.86
CA GLY A 13 21.89 2.55 -16.62
C GLY A 13 21.08 3.63 -15.93
N ALA A 14 20.10 4.21 -16.61
CA ALA A 14 19.05 4.99 -15.97
C ALA A 14 18.16 4.01 -15.19
N VAL A 15 18.31 3.97 -13.88
CA VAL A 15 17.37 3.28 -13.00
C VAL A 15 16.14 4.16 -12.94
N PHE A 16 15.06 3.73 -13.58
CA PHE A 16 13.73 4.30 -13.33
C PHE A 16 13.36 3.94 -11.89
N VAL A 17 13.38 4.90 -10.98
CA VAL A 17 12.77 4.73 -9.66
C VAL A 17 11.25 4.83 -9.88
N LEU A 18 10.58 3.68 -10.00
CA LEU A 18 9.13 3.63 -9.89
C LEU A 18 8.79 3.97 -8.44
N ALA A 19 8.06 5.05 -8.20
CA ALA A 19 7.43 5.26 -6.90
C ALA A 19 6.30 4.23 -6.78
N GLN A 20 6.52 3.19 -5.97
CA GLN A 20 5.53 2.16 -5.72
C GLN A 20 4.40 2.76 -4.89
N SER A 21 3.21 2.82 -5.46
CA SER A 21 2.03 3.42 -4.83
C SER A 21 0.84 2.48 -4.88
N ALA A 22 0.01 2.57 -3.83
CA ALA A 22 -1.21 1.81 -3.74
C ALA A 22 -2.21 2.24 -4.83
N THR A 23 -2.95 1.26 -5.34
CA THR A 23 -4.07 1.47 -6.27
C THR A 23 -5.30 0.72 -5.80
N GLN A 24 -6.48 1.17 -6.24
CA GLN A 24 -7.72 0.50 -5.86
C GLN A 24 -7.85 -0.84 -6.60
N TYR A 25 -8.23 -1.88 -5.87
CA TYR A 25 -8.60 -3.18 -6.44
C TYR A 25 -9.78 -3.78 -5.67
N VAL A 26 -10.53 -4.65 -6.33
CA VAL A 26 -11.63 -5.41 -5.70
C VAL A 26 -11.15 -6.83 -5.46
N ASP A 27 -11.14 -7.26 -4.21
CA ASP A 27 -10.83 -8.63 -3.86
C ASP A 27 -11.97 -9.56 -4.30
N SER A 28 -11.67 -10.49 -5.20
CA SER A 28 -12.68 -11.39 -5.78
C SER A 28 -13.30 -12.38 -4.78
N PHE A 29 -12.64 -12.63 -3.64
CA PHE A 29 -13.11 -13.57 -2.63
C PHE A 29 -14.09 -12.92 -1.63
N SER A 30 -13.88 -11.65 -1.30
CA SER A 30 -14.68 -10.90 -0.32
C SER A 30 -15.61 -9.86 -0.95
N GLY A 31 -15.33 -9.41 -2.17
CA GLY A 31 -15.99 -8.25 -2.77
C GLY A 31 -15.61 -6.91 -2.14
N ILE A 32 -14.61 -6.88 -1.26
CA ILE A 32 -14.11 -5.65 -0.63
C ILE A 32 -13.25 -4.89 -1.63
N THR A 33 -13.47 -3.58 -1.75
CA THR A 33 -12.60 -2.68 -2.49
C THR A 33 -11.49 -2.18 -1.56
N PHE A 34 -10.26 -2.58 -1.83
CA PHE A 34 -9.06 -2.16 -1.10
C PHE A 34 -8.32 -1.07 -1.85
N LEU A 35 -7.61 -0.20 -1.12
CA LEU A 35 -6.47 0.55 -1.64
C LEU A 35 -5.19 -0.19 -1.24
N GLY A 36 -4.42 -0.69 -2.20
CA GLY A 36 -3.27 -1.51 -1.88
C GLY A 36 -2.27 -1.72 -2.99
N TYR A 37 -1.26 -2.51 -2.70
CA TYR A 37 -0.13 -2.80 -3.57
C TYR A 37 0.13 -4.31 -3.62
N THR A 38 0.50 -4.81 -4.79
CA THR A 38 0.99 -6.18 -4.97
C THR A 38 2.41 -6.13 -5.49
N ASP A 39 3.32 -6.70 -4.72
CA ASP A 39 4.70 -6.91 -5.11
C ASP A 39 4.79 -8.01 -6.18
N PRO A 40 5.24 -7.71 -7.42
CA PRO A 40 5.39 -8.72 -8.45
C PRO A 40 6.59 -9.67 -8.24
N GLU A 41 7.55 -9.30 -7.39
CA GLU A 41 8.75 -10.08 -7.09
C GLU A 41 8.55 -10.97 -5.86
N LEU A 42 7.99 -10.41 -4.78
CA LEU A 42 7.72 -11.14 -3.53
C LEU A 42 6.35 -11.85 -3.50
N ASP A 43 5.48 -11.57 -4.49
CA ASP A 43 4.10 -12.09 -4.58
C ASP A 43 3.27 -11.79 -3.31
N VAL A 44 3.55 -10.63 -2.68
CA VAL A 44 2.85 -10.15 -1.49
C VAL A 44 1.86 -9.05 -1.88
N THR A 45 0.60 -9.21 -1.48
CA THR A 45 -0.42 -8.15 -1.59
C THR A 45 -0.74 -7.59 -0.22
N VAL A 46 -0.70 -6.25 -0.10
CA VAL A 46 -1.16 -5.51 1.08
C VAL A 46 -2.25 -4.53 0.66
N GLY A 47 -3.42 -4.63 1.27
CA GLY A 47 -4.56 -3.74 1.00
C GLY A 47 -5.18 -3.18 2.27
N PHE A 48 -5.62 -1.92 2.23
CA PHE A 48 -6.28 -1.22 3.33
C PHE A 48 -7.68 -0.75 2.94
N VAL A 49 -8.60 -0.79 3.91
CA VAL A 49 -9.87 -0.05 3.87
C VAL A 49 -10.09 0.59 5.23
N LEU A 50 -10.35 1.89 5.24
CA LEU A 50 -10.73 2.64 6.41
C LEU A 50 -12.25 2.89 6.44
N PRO A 51 -12.87 3.04 7.62
CA PRO A 51 -14.25 3.51 7.73
C PRO A 51 -14.39 4.93 7.18
N PRO A 52 -15.61 5.42 6.92
CA PRO A 52 -15.82 6.82 6.58
C PRO A 52 -15.19 7.77 7.59
N LEU A 53 -14.72 8.92 7.11
CA LEU A 53 -14.16 9.97 7.96
C LEU A 53 -15.14 10.37 9.06
N SER A 54 -14.61 10.51 10.28
CA SER A 54 -15.38 10.80 11.49
C SER A 54 -14.60 11.72 12.43
N THR A 55 -15.30 12.32 13.38
CA THR A 55 -14.68 13.14 14.44
C THR A 55 -15.22 12.67 15.80
N PRO A 56 -14.39 12.08 16.67
CA PRO A 56 -12.95 11.79 16.47
C PRO A 56 -12.71 10.78 15.32
N PRO A 57 -11.50 10.76 14.73
CA PRO A 57 -11.15 9.77 13.72
C PRO A 57 -11.33 8.34 14.24
N SER A 58 -11.63 7.41 13.33
CA SER A 58 -11.76 6.00 13.68
C SER A 58 -10.46 5.44 14.27
N ASN A 59 -10.62 4.46 15.16
CA ASN A 59 -9.50 3.69 15.72
C ASN A 59 -9.29 2.33 15.03
N GLU A 60 -9.93 2.10 13.88
CA GLU A 60 -9.94 0.81 13.21
C GLU A 60 -9.86 0.90 11.69
N TYR A 61 -9.44 -0.20 11.08
CA TYR A 61 -9.41 -0.45 9.63
C TYR A 61 -9.54 -1.94 9.33
N ILE A 62 -9.72 -2.28 8.06
CA ILE A 62 -9.57 -3.64 7.52
C ILE A 62 -8.27 -3.68 6.73
N VAL A 63 -7.46 -4.71 6.96
CA VAL A 63 -6.27 -5.03 6.17
C VAL A 63 -6.44 -6.37 5.48
N GLN A 64 -5.96 -6.47 4.24
CA GLN A 64 -5.70 -7.72 3.56
C GLN A 64 -4.19 -7.90 3.40
N LEU A 65 -3.69 -9.06 3.83
CA LEU A 65 -2.33 -9.51 3.59
C LEU A 65 -2.40 -10.88 2.89
N VAL A 66 -1.92 -10.95 1.66
CA VAL A 66 -1.79 -12.18 0.87
C VAL A 66 -0.33 -12.44 0.63
N ALA A 67 0.14 -13.67 0.89
CA ALA A 67 1.53 -14.05 0.71
C ALA A 67 1.67 -15.53 0.34
N PRO A 68 2.78 -15.92 -0.32
CA PRO A 68 3.08 -17.33 -0.60
C PRO A 68 3.19 -18.16 0.68
N VAL A 69 2.61 -19.37 0.68
CA VAL A 69 2.76 -20.32 1.81
C VAL A 69 4.17 -20.89 1.93
N THR A 70 5.04 -20.63 0.95
CA THR A 70 6.46 -21.01 1.00
C THR A 70 7.30 -20.08 1.87
N ASN A 71 6.80 -18.88 2.18
CA ASN A 71 7.45 -17.98 3.13
C ASN A 71 7.34 -18.59 4.52
N GLY A 72 8.41 -18.52 5.31
CA GLY A 72 8.32 -18.90 6.71
C GLY A 72 7.48 -17.91 7.52
N TYR A 73 7.61 -16.61 7.23
CA TYR A 73 6.63 -15.61 7.64
C TYR A 73 6.61 -14.40 6.70
N THR A 74 5.51 -13.68 6.72
CA THR A 74 5.37 -12.33 6.15
C THR A 74 5.05 -11.36 7.28
N GLY A 75 5.72 -10.22 7.30
CA GLY A 75 5.44 -9.15 8.25
C GLY A 75 4.89 -7.90 7.56
N LEU A 76 4.14 -7.10 8.31
CA LEU A 76 3.57 -5.83 7.88
C LEU A 76 3.87 -4.77 8.94
N SER A 77 4.38 -3.62 8.52
CA SER A 77 4.45 -2.40 9.32
C SER A 77 3.51 -1.35 8.75
N VAL A 78 2.50 -0.97 9.53
CA VAL A 78 1.49 0.02 9.07
C VAL A 78 1.98 1.46 9.16
N GLY A 79 3.04 1.73 9.92
CA GLY A 79 3.69 3.04 9.98
C GLY A 79 4.99 3.13 9.17
N GLY A 80 5.35 2.08 8.42
CA GLY A 80 6.47 2.11 7.47
C GLY A 80 7.86 1.88 8.07
N THR A 81 8.01 1.83 9.39
CA THR A 81 9.27 1.51 10.08
C THR A 81 9.16 0.22 10.88
N MET A 82 10.27 -0.46 11.15
CA MET A 82 10.27 -1.61 12.07
C MET A 82 10.12 -1.16 13.52
N ALA A 83 11.00 -0.25 13.96
CA ALA A 83 10.94 0.34 15.28
C ALA A 83 9.77 1.33 15.39
N ASP A 84 9.15 1.37 16.57
CA ASP A 84 8.11 2.32 16.97
C ASP A 84 6.86 2.29 16.07
N SER A 85 6.63 1.17 15.38
CA SER A 85 5.48 0.96 14.51
C SER A 85 4.64 -0.22 14.97
N LEU A 86 3.34 -0.16 14.73
CA LEU A 86 2.48 -1.32 14.89
C LEU A 86 2.81 -2.32 13.76
N LEU A 87 3.26 -3.50 14.18
CA LEU A 87 3.63 -4.58 13.28
C LEU A 87 2.60 -5.70 13.32
N PHE A 88 2.50 -6.46 12.24
CA PHE A 88 1.80 -7.74 12.20
C PHE A 88 2.72 -8.79 11.61
N THR A 89 2.59 -10.02 12.10
CA THR A 89 3.25 -11.19 11.51
C THR A 89 2.22 -12.20 11.09
N LEU A 90 2.43 -12.83 9.94
CA LEU A 90 1.52 -13.77 9.30
C LEU A 90 2.28 -14.99 8.80
N TRP A 91 1.80 -16.19 9.11
CA TRP A 91 2.23 -17.43 8.48
C TRP A 91 1.13 -18.51 8.58
N PRO A 92 1.12 -19.51 7.69
CA PRO A 92 0.25 -20.67 7.81
C PRO A 92 0.86 -21.73 8.74
N TYR A 93 0.03 -22.40 9.54
CA TYR A 93 0.41 -23.60 10.27
C TYR A 93 -0.78 -24.56 10.38
N ASP A 94 -0.60 -25.83 10.01
CA ASP A 94 -1.67 -26.84 10.02
C ASP A 94 -3.00 -26.39 9.36
N ASN A 95 -2.88 -25.66 8.24
CA ASN A 95 -4.02 -25.07 7.51
C ASN A 95 -4.80 -23.99 8.29
N GLU A 96 -4.21 -23.49 9.37
CA GLU A 96 -4.68 -22.33 10.13
C GLU A 96 -3.84 -21.09 9.81
N ILE A 97 -4.44 -19.92 10.06
CA ILE A 97 -3.80 -18.62 9.89
C ILE A 97 -3.26 -18.20 11.25
N ILE A 98 -1.93 -18.07 11.35
CA ILE A 98 -1.29 -17.52 12.54
C ILE A 98 -0.99 -16.06 12.24
N LEU A 99 -1.73 -15.17 12.92
CA LEU A 99 -1.67 -13.72 12.74
C LEU A 99 -1.69 -13.04 14.11
N GLY A 100 -0.76 -12.13 14.36
CA GLY A 100 -0.74 -11.37 15.60
C GLY A 100 -0.04 -10.02 15.52
N PRO A 101 -0.44 -9.06 16.37
CA PRO A 101 0.22 -7.77 16.50
C PRO A 101 1.55 -7.90 17.24
N ARG A 102 2.57 -7.20 16.76
CA ARG A 102 3.89 -7.11 17.36
C ARG A 102 4.34 -5.65 17.47
N TRP A 103 5.30 -5.39 18.33
CA TRP A 103 5.94 -4.08 18.46
C TRP A 103 7.37 -4.21 19.01
N THR A 104 8.20 -3.24 18.68
CA THR A 104 9.57 -3.10 19.19
C THR A 104 10.01 -1.64 19.11
N SER A 105 10.88 -1.20 20.03
CA SER A 105 11.48 0.14 20.02
C SER A 105 12.78 0.22 19.21
N GLY A 106 13.18 -0.87 18.56
CA GLY A 106 14.43 -0.96 17.80
C GLY A 106 14.49 -2.15 16.87
N TYR A 107 15.64 -2.31 16.20
CA TYR A 107 15.93 -3.44 15.30
C TYR A 107 16.31 -4.70 16.08
N VAL A 108 15.36 -5.20 16.88
CA VAL A 108 15.43 -6.42 17.67
C VAL A 108 14.12 -7.20 17.52
N LEU A 109 14.09 -8.46 17.97
CA LEU A 109 12.91 -9.32 17.90
C LEU A 109 11.65 -8.59 18.42
N PRO A 110 10.65 -8.34 17.56
CA PRO A 110 9.38 -7.78 18.00
C PRO A 110 8.62 -8.73 18.91
N LEU A 111 8.12 -8.19 20.02
CA LEU A 111 7.33 -8.93 21.00
C LEU A 111 5.84 -8.74 20.75
N ALA A 112 5.02 -9.61 21.34
CA ALA A 112 3.56 -9.50 21.34
C ALA A 112 3.12 -8.10 21.79
N TYR A 113 2.23 -7.46 21.03
CA TYR A 113 1.76 -6.12 21.35
C TYR A 113 0.30 -6.13 21.78
N ALA A 114 0.05 -5.75 23.03
CA ALA A 114 -1.28 -5.69 23.60
C ALA A 114 -2.01 -4.39 23.19
N GLY A 115 -3.34 -4.46 23.03
CA GLY A 115 -4.17 -3.31 22.71
C GLY A 115 -4.97 -3.49 21.42
N PRO A 116 -4.31 -3.78 20.28
CA PRO A 116 -4.99 -4.15 19.04
C PRO A 116 -5.91 -5.35 19.22
N GLN A 117 -7.10 -5.28 18.63
CA GLN A 117 -8.06 -6.37 18.58
C GLN A 117 -8.20 -6.83 17.13
N ILE A 118 -7.77 -8.06 16.88
CA ILE A 118 -7.70 -8.64 15.53
C ILE A 118 -8.86 -9.61 15.34
N THR A 119 -9.64 -9.41 14.29
CA THR A 119 -10.73 -10.32 13.91
C THR A 119 -10.56 -10.70 12.44
N LEU A 120 -10.25 -11.98 12.18
CA LEU A 120 -10.24 -12.52 10.82
C LEU A 120 -11.65 -12.44 10.21
N LEU A 121 -11.72 -11.94 8.98
CA LEU A 121 -12.95 -11.90 8.18
C LEU A 121 -13.09 -13.19 7.35
N PRO A 122 -14.32 -13.57 6.96
CA PRO A 122 -14.61 -14.89 6.35
C PRO A 122 -13.88 -15.22 5.05
N SER A 123 -13.36 -14.23 4.31
CA SER A 123 -12.59 -14.47 3.08
C SER A 123 -11.15 -14.94 3.32
N SER A 124 -10.71 -14.93 4.57
CA SER A 124 -9.38 -15.41 4.97
C SER A 124 -9.28 -16.91 4.76
N ALA A 125 -8.19 -17.37 4.16
CA ALA A 125 -7.97 -18.79 3.89
C ALA A 125 -6.49 -19.09 3.67
N VAL A 126 -6.11 -20.35 3.93
CA VAL A 126 -4.87 -20.95 3.44
C VAL A 126 -5.22 -21.92 2.32
N ASN A 127 -4.47 -21.90 1.23
CA ASN A 127 -4.55 -22.89 0.17
C ASN A 127 -3.15 -23.41 -0.19
N SER A 128 -3.03 -24.17 -1.28
CA SER A 128 -1.76 -24.80 -1.67
C SER A 128 -0.66 -23.82 -2.10
N THR A 129 -0.99 -22.56 -2.39
CA THR A 129 -0.03 -21.56 -2.87
C THR A 129 0.04 -20.32 -1.99
N HIS A 130 -1.08 -19.88 -1.42
CA HIS A 130 -1.15 -18.63 -0.67
C HIS A 130 -1.88 -18.77 0.66
N ILE A 131 -1.40 -18.00 1.62
CA ILE A 131 -2.17 -17.57 2.79
C ILE A 131 -2.78 -16.20 2.48
N ARG A 132 -4.05 -16.01 2.79
CA ARG A 132 -4.74 -14.73 2.77
C ARG A 132 -5.35 -14.49 4.13
N ALA A 133 -4.88 -13.46 4.81
CA ALA A 133 -5.52 -12.92 6.01
C ALA A 133 -6.19 -11.60 5.65
N THR A 134 -7.51 -11.58 5.67
CA THR A 134 -8.30 -10.35 5.63
C THR A 134 -8.88 -10.14 7.02
N PHE A 135 -8.47 -9.09 7.73
CA PHE A 135 -8.82 -8.91 9.13
C PHE A 135 -9.22 -7.47 9.45
N ARG A 136 -10.20 -7.34 10.34
CA ARG A 136 -10.49 -6.08 11.02
C ARG A 136 -9.51 -5.90 12.17
N CYS A 137 -8.92 -4.72 12.25
CA CYS A 137 -8.02 -4.32 13.33
C CYS A 137 -8.65 -3.15 14.08
N GLN A 138 -9.08 -3.37 15.32
CA GLN A 138 -9.58 -2.29 16.18
C GLN A 138 -8.50 -1.87 17.18
N ASN A 139 -8.47 -0.58 17.54
CA ASN A 139 -7.39 0.04 18.31
C ASN A 139 -6.04 -0.03 17.58
N CYS A 140 -6.02 0.26 16.28
CA CYS A 140 -4.84 0.07 15.42
C CYS A 140 -4.37 1.31 14.66
N THR A 141 -5.08 2.44 14.76
CA THR A 141 -4.64 3.71 14.13
C THR A 141 -3.67 4.51 14.99
N THR A 142 -3.54 4.12 16.26
CA THR A 142 -2.59 4.69 17.23
C THR A 142 -1.97 3.54 18.02
N TRP A 143 -0.70 3.68 18.38
CA TRP A 143 0.05 2.71 19.15
C TRP A 143 1.12 3.45 19.97
N GLU A 144 1.96 2.71 20.68
CA GLU A 144 3.05 3.26 21.47
C GLU A 144 4.06 3.98 20.58
N ASP A 145 4.24 5.28 20.85
CA ASP A 145 5.15 6.17 20.13
C ASP A 145 4.88 6.34 18.62
N GLY A 146 3.67 5.99 18.14
CA GLY A 146 3.32 6.20 16.73
C GLY A 146 1.83 6.13 16.39
N SER A 147 1.52 6.46 15.15
CA SER A 147 0.16 6.46 14.60
C SER A 147 0.16 6.35 13.08
N LEU A 148 -0.93 5.81 12.53
CA LEU A 148 -1.13 5.72 11.09
C LEU A 148 -1.29 7.13 10.51
N GLY A 149 -0.59 7.44 9.41
CA GLY A 149 -0.63 8.77 8.80
C GLY A 149 -0.21 9.90 9.73
N ASN A 150 0.67 9.64 10.72
CA ASN A 150 1.04 10.60 11.77
C ASN A 150 -0.17 11.20 12.53
N GLY A 151 -1.25 10.43 12.65
CA GLY A 151 -2.48 10.83 13.32
C GLY A 151 -3.48 11.52 12.40
N ASP A 152 -3.14 11.72 11.13
CA ASP A 152 -4.04 12.22 10.09
C ASP A 152 -4.39 11.12 9.09
N LEU A 153 -5.59 10.57 9.23
CA LEU A 153 -6.12 9.53 8.35
C LEU A 153 -6.50 10.05 6.94
N THR A 154 -6.21 11.31 6.62
CA THR A 154 -6.35 11.88 5.26
C THR A 154 -5.01 12.18 4.60
N SER A 155 -3.90 11.84 5.26
CA SER A 155 -2.55 12.10 4.75
C SER A 155 -1.95 10.90 4.01
N ASP A 156 -0.83 11.13 3.33
CA ASP A 156 0.01 10.05 2.83
C ASP A 156 0.69 9.30 3.99
N SER A 157 0.70 7.97 3.90
CA SER A 157 1.46 7.09 4.78
C SER A 157 2.41 6.23 3.95
N VAL A 158 3.52 5.81 4.58
CA VAL A 158 4.37 4.76 4.04
C VAL A 158 4.06 3.47 4.79
N VAL A 159 3.85 2.39 4.05
CA VAL A 159 3.65 1.05 4.60
C VAL A 159 4.84 0.19 4.17
N ALA A 160 5.32 -0.66 5.07
CA ALA A 160 6.38 -1.62 4.77
C ALA A 160 5.85 -3.05 4.93
N TYR A 161 6.37 -3.97 4.16
CA TYR A 161 6.16 -5.40 4.34
C TYR A 161 7.47 -6.14 4.17
N VAL A 162 7.56 -7.30 4.80
CA VAL A 162 8.79 -8.10 4.86
C VAL A 162 8.46 -9.56 4.63
N VAL A 163 9.45 -10.33 4.14
CA VAL A 163 9.33 -11.78 4.02
C VAL A 163 10.58 -12.46 4.56
N ALA A 164 10.39 -13.62 5.18
CA ALA A 164 11.46 -14.57 5.43
C ALA A 164 11.26 -15.80 4.55
N THR A 165 12.17 -16.01 3.61
CA THR A 165 12.12 -17.13 2.65
C THR A 165 13.02 -18.29 3.07
N THR A 166 13.98 -18.04 3.97
CA THR A 166 15.00 -19.02 4.38
C THR A 166 14.84 -19.56 5.80
N THR A 167 14.01 -18.93 6.63
CA THR A 167 13.80 -19.29 8.04
C THR A 167 12.32 -19.44 8.34
N GLN A 168 11.99 -20.18 9.41
CA GLN A 168 10.62 -20.36 9.89
C GLN A 168 10.51 -19.89 11.35
N PRO A 169 9.31 -19.55 11.83
CA PRO A 169 9.06 -19.38 13.26
C PRO A 169 9.54 -20.61 14.04
N SER A 170 10.15 -20.39 15.22
CA SER A 170 10.67 -21.48 16.05
C SER A 170 9.59 -22.42 16.59
N ASP A 171 8.40 -21.88 16.85
CA ASP A 171 7.19 -22.62 17.21
C ASP A 171 6.04 -22.12 16.33
N PRO A 172 5.86 -22.70 15.13
CA PRO A 172 4.88 -22.20 14.17
C PRO A 172 3.42 -22.23 14.66
N ALA A 173 3.10 -22.97 15.74
CA ALA A 173 1.76 -22.98 16.33
C ALA A 173 1.51 -21.76 17.24
N ASP A 174 2.57 -21.10 17.71
CA ASP A 174 2.49 -19.99 18.65
C ASP A 174 2.61 -18.65 17.91
N VAL A 175 1.55 -17.85 17.97
CA VAL A 175 1.53 -16.49 17.41
C VAL A 175 2.63 -15.60 17.99
N ASP A 176 3.13 -15.90 19.19
CA ASP A 176 4.20 -15.18 19.89
C ASP A 176 5.60 -15.77 19.66
N SER A 177 5.72 -16.77 18.77
CA SER A 177 6.97 -17.46 18.44
C SER A 177 8.14 -16.51 18.16
N VAL A 178 9.34 -16.96 18.51
CA VAL A 178 10.58 -16.34 18.05
C VAL A 178 10.66 -16.51 16.53
N ILE A 179 10.98 -15.42 15.85
CA ILE A 179 11.24 -15.37 14.41
C ILE A 179 12.67 -14.86 14.20
N GLN A 180 13.29 -15.29 13.09
CA GLN A 180 14.57 -14.71 12.67
C GLN A 180 14.33 -13.45 11.84
N GLU A 181 15.39 -12.69 11.57
CA GLU A 181 15.34 -11.54 10.68
C GLU A 181 14.82 -11.93 9.29
N HIS A 182 13.98 -11.08 8.71
CA HIS A 182 13.47 -11.23 7.35
C HIS A 182 14.62 -11.04 6.34
N ASP A 183 14.59 -11.79 5.24
CA ASP A 183 15.63 -11.74 4.21
C ASP A 183 15.28 -10.84 3.02
N ASP A 184 14.04 -10.35 2.94
CA ASP A 184 13.61 -9.33 1.97
C ASP A 184 12.52 -8.41 2.53
N PHE A 185 12.39 -7.21 1.96
CA PHE A 185 11.41 -6.21 2.36
C PHE A 185 11.22 -5.15 1.29
N ASP A 186 10.06 -4.50 1.30
CA ASP A 186 9.81 -3.32 0.48
C ASP A 186 8.78 -2.38 1.11
N PHE A 187 8.56 -1.25 0.45
CA PHE A 187 7.67 -0.18 0.88
C PHE A 187 6.76 0.27 -0.25
N PHE A 188 5.60 0.80 0.11
CA PHE A 188 4.75 1.51 -0.84
C PHE A 188 4.09 2.71 -0.17
N GLY A 189 3.78 3.72 -0.98
CA GLY A 189 2.99 4.87 -0.56
C GLY A 189 1.49 4.54 -0.54
N LEU A 190 0.81 4.95 0.51
CA LEU A 190 -0.63 4.79 0.73
C LEU A 190 -1.26 6.16 1.00
N ASP A 191 -2.03 6.68 0.05
CA ASP A 191 -2.88 7.86 0.28
C ASP A 191 -4.10 7.46 1.11
N LEU A 192 -4.09 7.78 2.41
CA LEU A 192 -5.18 7.38 3.31
C LEU A 192 -6.49 8.07 2.97
N SER A 193 -6.47 9.26 2.33
CA SER A 193 -7.69 9.95 1.91
C SER A 193 -8.50 9.13 0.90
N SER A 194 -7.82 8.30 0.11
CA SER A 194 -8.40 7.40 -0.89
C SER A 194 -8.73 5.99 -0.35
N ALA A 195 -8.43 5.69 0.91
CA ALA A 195 -8.64 4.39 1.52
C ALA A 195 -9.99 4.27 2.29
N HIS A 196 -10.74 5.37 2.44
CA HIS A 196 -12.03 5.38 3.13
C HIS A 196 -13.16 4.80 2.28
N SER A 197 -14.06 4.01 2.88
CA SER A 197 -15.21 3.44 2.19
C SER A 197 -16.52 3.57 2.99
N ASP A 198 -17.56 4.11 2.35
CA ASP A 198 -18.94 4.10 2.88
C ASP A 198 -19.50 2.69 3.10
N SER A 199 -18.94 1.70 2.41
CA SER A 199 -19.34 0.28 2.52
C SER A 199 -18.65 -0.45 3.67
N TYR A 200 -17.74 0.20 4.42
CA TYR A 200 -16.92 -0.44 5.45
C TYR A 200 -17.72 -1.28 6.45
N SER A 201 -18.87 -0.77 6.93
CA SER A 201 -19.72 -1.50 7.87
C SER A 201 -20.29 -2.82 7.29
N SER A 202 -20.58 -2.85 5.99
CA SER A 202 -21.07 -4.04 5.29
C SER A 202 -19.98 -5.10 5.09
N TYR A 203 -18.72 -4.67 5.00
CA TYR A 203 -17.57 -5.56 4.90
C TYR A 203 -17.38 -6.36 6.20
N ILE A 204 -17.57 -5.70 7.35
CA ILE A 204 -17.48 -6.36 8.67
C ILE A 204 -18.63 -7.33 8.91
N SER A 205 -19.86 -7.00 8.47
CA SER A 205 -21.03 -7.86 8.67
C SER A 205 -21.07 -9.08 7.73
N GLY A 206 -20.07 -9.26 6.87
CA GLY A 206 -20.04 -10.31 5.84
C GLY A 206 -21.15 -10.14 4.79
N SER A 207 -21.71 -8.93 4.66
CA SER A 207 -22.79 -8.61 3.73
C SER A 207 -22.29 -8.01 2.41
N ALA A 208 -20.97 -8.01 2.20
CA ALA A 208 -20.36 -7.70 0.91
C ALA A 208 -20.86 -8.71 -0.13
N THR A 209 -21.87 -8.32 -0.88
CA THR A 209 -22.42 -9.13 -1.97
C THR A 209 -21.32 -9.35 -3.01
N THR A 210 -20.93 -10.60 -3.19
CA THR A 210 -20.18 -11.06 -4.37
C THR A 210 -20.99 -10.69 -5.60
N SER A 211 -20.67 -9.56 -6.24
CA SER A 211 -21.30 -9.19 -7.50
C SER A 211 -20.75 -10.12 -8.57
N ALA A 212 -21.54 -11.13 -8.94
CA ALA A 212 -21.20 -12.05 -10.02
C ALA A 212 -21.02 -11.26 -11.32
N VAL A 213 -19.85 -11.43 -11.94
CA VAL A 213 -19.53 -10.92 -13.27
C VAL A 213 -20.60 -11.40 -14.27
N PRO A 214 -21.35 -10.53 -14.97
CA PRO A 214 -22.19 -11.00 -16.05
C PRO A 214 -21.28 -11.32 -17.25
N THR A 215 -21.24 -12.60 -17.61
CA THR A 215 -20.75 -13.05 -18.92
C THR A 215 -21.78 -12.65 -19.97
N THR A 216 -21.45 -11.73 -20.87
CA THR A 216 -22.23 -11.52 -22.10
C THR A 216 -21.34 -11.46 -23.32
N THR A 217 -21.37 -12.54 -24.09
CA THR A 217 -20.92 -12.62 -25.49
C THR A 217 -21.92 -11.85 -26.36
N GLY A 218 -21.45 -10.83 -27.09
CA GLY A 218 -22.24 -10.19 -28.16
C GLY A 218 -21.76 -8.78 -28.55
N LEU A 219 -21.02 -8.68 -29.65
CA LEU A 219 -20.90 -7.48 -30.51
C LEU A 219 -21.98 -7.60 -31.63
N PRO A 220 -22.40 -6.57 -32.41
CA PRO A 220 -21.89 -5.18 -32.50
C PRO A 220 -22.93 -4.03 -32.68
N SER A 221 -22.45 -2.78 -32.57
CA SER A 221 -22.61 -1.63 -33.52
C SER A 221 -22.99 -0.25 -32.92
N THR A 222 -22.07 0.71 -33.15
CA THR A 222 -22.18 2.18 -33.41
C THR A 222 -23.09 3.05 -32.52
N THR A 223 -22.61 4.15 -31.91
CA THR A 223 -22.29 5.42 -32.59
C THR A 223 -21.40 6.31 -31.69
N SER A 224 -20.51 7.08 -32.33
CA SER A 224 -19.49 7.94 -31.72
C SER A 224 -20.04 9.33 -31.37
N SER A 225 -19.66 9.88 -30.19
CA SER A 225 -19.70 11.31 -29.92
C SER A 225 -18.58 11.71 -28.94
N ILE A 226 -17.69 12.59 -29.42
CA ILE A 226 -16.56 13.19 -28.70
C ILE A 226 -17.04 14.43 -27.94
N PRO A 227 -16.59 14.71 -26.71
CA PRO A 227 -16.57 16.06 -26.16
C PRO A 227 -15.15 16.63 -26.14
N SER A 228 -15.05 17.84 -26.68
CA SER A 228 -13.91 18.76 -26.69
C SER A 228 -13.77 19.47 -25.33
N THR A 229 -12.53 19.65 -24.84
CA THR A 229 -12.24 20.43 -23.63
C THR A 229 -11.36 21.63 -23.95
N THR A 230 -11.94 22.82 -23.86
CA THR A 230 -11.23 24.11 -23.74
C THR A 230 -10.76 24.26 -22.29
N SER A 231 -9.44 24.41 -22.07
CA SER A 231 -8.84 24.49 -20.74
C SER A 231 -8.34 25.91 -20.43
N SER A 232 -8.90 26.52 -19.40
CA SER A 232 -8.55 27.85 -18.85
C SER A 232 -7.26 27.79 -18.01
N ALA A 233 -6.45 28.85 -18.02
CA ALA A 233 -5.20 28.95 -17.24
C ALA A 233 -5.41 28.94 -15.70
N PRO A 234 -4.50 28.32 -14.90
CA PRO A 234 -4.63 28.24 -13.45
C PRO A 234 -4.30 29.57 -12.77
N THR A 235 -5.08 29.92 -11.74
CA THR A 235 -5.07 31.20 -11.02
C THR A 235 -4.28 31.19 -9.71
N ALA A 236 -3.61 30.09 -9.32
CA ALA A 236 -2.95 29.95 -8.02
C ALA A 236 -1.42 29.69 -8.12
N VAL A 237 -0.68 30.13 -7.10
CA VAL A 237 0.77 29.86 -6.91
C VAL A 237 0.96 28.38 -6.55
N GLN A 238 2.05 27.75 -6.99
CA GLN A 238 2.34 26.31 -6.84
C GLN A 238 1.40 25.37 -7.60
N THR A 239 0.58 25.91 -8.53
CA THR A 239 -0.15 25.05 -9.46
C THR A 239 0.79 24.55 -10.55
N GLU A 240 0.64 23.28 -10.93
CA GLU A 240 1.40 22.67 -12.02
C GLU A 240 1.08 23.39 -13.34
N CYS A 241 2.14 23.75 -14.07
CA CYS A 241 2.09 24.49 -15.33
C CYS A 241 2.93 23.84 -16.43
N GLY A 242 3.42 22.64 -16.20
CA GLY A 242 4.24 21.94 -17.16
C GLY A 242 4.91 20.73 -16.54
N GLY A 243 5.45 19.88 -17.40
CA GLY A 243 5.93 18.57 -17.00
C GLY A 243 5.68 17.57 -18.11
N THR A 244 6.49 16.53 -18.17
CA THR A 244 6.30 15.46 -19.16
C THR A 244 5.00 14.72 -18.86
N GLY A 245 4.06 14.73 -19.80
CA GLY A 245 2.73 14.12 -19.63
C GLY A 245 1.66 15.07 -19.11
N TYR A 246 2.02 16.30 -18.72
CA TYR A 246 1.05 17.31 -18.31
C TYR A 246 0.24 17.83 -19.51
N THR A 247 -1.07 17.63 -19.48
CA THR A 247 -2.01 18.08 -20.52
C THR A 247 -2.82 19.31 -20.12
N GLY A 248 -2.52 19.90 -18.96
CA GLY A 248 -3.17 21.10 -18.47
C GLY A 248 -2.58 22.40 -19.03
N PRO A 249 -3.00 23.57 -18.52
CA PRO A 249 -2.53 24.86 -19.03
C PRO A 249 -1.06 25.13 -18.71
N THR A 250 -0.28 25.46 -19.72
CA THR A 250 1.16 25.69 -19.59
C THR A 250 1.57 27.13 -19.31
N VAL A 251 0.59 28.02 -19.17
CA VAL A 251 0.78 29.45 -18.93
C VAL A 251 0.24 29.77 -17.54
N CYS A 252 1.10 30.32 -16.68
CA CYS A 252 0.73 30.78 -15.35
C CYS A 252 -0.05 32.09 -15.39
N ALA A 253 -0.80 32.38 -14.33
CA ALA A 253 -1.44 33.68 -14.14
C ALA A 253 -0.42 34.85 -14.21
N SER A 254 -0.91 36.03 -14.61
CA SER A 254 -0.08 37.23 -14.79
C SER A 254 0.76 37.52 -13.54
N GLY A 255 2.07 37.66 -13.72
CA GLY A 255 3.04 37.89 -12.63
C GLY A 255 3.67 36.63 -12.06
N LEU A 256 3.30 35.44 -12.54
CA LEU A 256 3.93 34.17 -12.18
C LEU A 256 4.66 33.57 -13.39
N THR A 257 5.79 32.92 -13.14
CA THR A 257 6.58 32.21 -14.15
C THR A 257 6.44 30.70 -13.93
N CYS A 258 6.30 29.95 -15.02
CA CYS A 258 6.35 28.49 -14.94
C CYS A 258 7.81 28.04 -14.76
N VAL A 259 8.16 27.61 -13.54
CA VAL A 259 9.53 27.22 -13.18
C VAL A 259 9.60 25.70 -13.07
N ALA A 260 10.57 25.10 -13.74
CA ALA A 260 10.84 23.68 -13.60
C ALA A 260 11.40 23.40 -12.19
N VAL A 261 10.61 22.69 -11.39
CA VAL A 261 10.99 22.32 -10.01
C VAL A 261 11.77 21.02 -10.02
N SER A 262 11.33 20.07 -10.85
CA SER A 262 12.03 18.82 -11.12
C SER A 262 11.92 18.50 -12.61
N ALA A 263 12.73 19.21 -13.40
CA ALA A 263 12.81 19.00 -14.84
C ALA A 263 13.20 17.54 -15.16
N PRO A 264 12.64 16.92 -16.21
CA PRO A 264 11.62 17.42 -17.15
C PRO A 264 10.16 17.13 -16.75
N TYR A 265 9.91 16.61 -15.54
CA TYR A 265 8.63 15.98 -15.19
C TYR A 265 7.64 16.91 -14.51
N TYR A 266 8.11 17.97 -13.85
CA TYR A 266 7.23 18.86 -13.09
C TYR A 266 7.74 20.29 -13.06
N SER A 267 6.85 21.21 -13.43
CA SER A 267 7.02 22.66 -13.40
C SER A 267 5.82 23.27 -12.70
N GLN A 268 6.06 24.25 -11.83
CA GLN A 268 5.02 24.91 -11.07
C GLN A 268 5.07 26.43 -11.24
N CYS A 269 3.91 27.08 -11.12
CA CYS A 269 3.84 28.53 -11.14
C CYS A 269 4.45 29.13 -9.87
N GLN A 270 5.48 29.96 -10.04
CA GLN A 270 6.17 30.66 -8.95
C GLN A 270 6.23 32.17 -9.24
N SER A 271 6.28 32.97 -8.17
CA SER A 271 6.44 34.44 -8.24
C SER A 271 7.86 34.85 -8.58
#